data_AF-A0A438XAW8-F1
#
_entry.id   AF-A0A438XAW8-F1
#
_cell.length_a   1.000
_cell.length_b   1.000
_cell.length_c   1.000
_cell.angle_alpha   90.00
_cell.angle_beta   90.00
_cell.angle_gamma   90.00
#
_symmetry.space_group_name_H-M   'P 1'
#
loop_
_entity.id
_entity.type
_entity.pdbx_description
1 polymer ?
#
loop_
_entity_poly.entity_id
_entity_poly.type
_entity_poly.pdbx_seq_one_letter_code
_entity_poly.pdbx_strand_id
1 'polypeptide(L)' 'MLFNQTLTYISLFSGAGVGCYGLLEEGFECVATNEIL' A
#
# COMPACT_ATOMS: atom_id res chain seq x y z
N MET A 1 9.76 -0.49 -4.99
CA MET A 1 10.63 0.66 -4.67
C MET A 1 10.71 1.57 -5.88
N LEU A 2 10.50 2.87 -5.68
CA LEU A 2 10.60 3.88 -6.75
C LEU A 2 12.06 4.31 -6.99
N PHE A 3 12.29 5.12 -8.03
CA PHE A 3 13.62 5.65 -8.36
C PHE A 3 14.26 6.42 -7.18
N ASN A 4 13.45 7.15 -6.41
CA ASN A 4 13.86 7.88 -5.21
C ASN A 4 14.02 6.99 -3.96
N GLN A 5 14.08 5.66 -4.12
CA GLN A 5 14.19 4.68 -3.04
C GLN A 5 12.99 4.63 -2.08
N THR A 6 11.86 5.28 -2.39
CA THR A 6 10.64 5.12 -1.58
C THR A 6 10.23 3.65 -1.54
N LEU A 7 9.99 3.15 -0.33
CA LEU A 7 9.47 1.81 -0.09
C LEU A 7 8.02 1.77 -0.53
N THR A 8 7.67 0.85 -1.42
CA THR A 8 6.34 0.76 -2.00
C THR A 8 5.79 -0.63 -1.87
N TYR A 9 4.47 -0.76 -1.85
CA TYR A 9 3.82 -2.05 -1.87
C TYR A 9 2.44 -2.00 -2.55
N ILE A 10 1.90 -3.17 -2.87
CA ILE A 10 0.57 -3.35 -3.46
C ILE A 10 -0.32 -4.04 -2.42
N SER A 11 -1.51 -3.50 -2.17
CA SER A 11 -2.49 -4.10 -1.26
C SER A 11 -3.56 -4.86 -2.03
N LEU A 12 -3.48 -6.19 -2.05
CA LEU A 12 -4.51 -7.03 -2.65
C LEU A 12 -5.56 -7.39 -1.61
N PHE A 13 -6.84 -7.35 -1.99
CA PHE A 13 -7.99 -7.64 -1.14
C PHE A 13 -7.95 -6.82 0.17
N SER A 14 -7.65 -5.52 0.04
CA SER A 14 -7.45 -4.55 1.11
C SER A 14 -8.71 -4.29 1.96
N GLY A 15 -9.90 -4.59 1.43
CA GLY A 15 -11.15 -4.38 2.12
C GLY A 15 -11.33 -2.91 2.54
N ALA A 16 -11.29 -2.63 3.84
CA ALA A 16 -11.40 -1.27 4.39
C ALA A 16 -10.12 -0.42 4.27
N GLY A 17 -9.04 -0.94 3.67
CA GLY A 17 -7.81 -0.17 3.45
C GLY A 17 -6.90 -0.02 4.68
N VAL A 18 -7.16 -0.77 5.76
CA VAL A 18 -6.38 -0.70 7.02
C VAL A 18 -4.90 -1.00 6.79
N GLY A 19 -4.60 -1.90 5.85
CA GLY A 19 -3.22 -2.19 5.44
C GLY A 19 -2.50 -0.98 4.85
N CYS A 20 -3.16 -0.20 3.96
CA CYS A 20 -2.62 1.05 3.39
C CYS A 20 -2.45 2.14 4.42
N TYR A 21 -3.31 2.21 5.41
CA TYR A 21 -3.12 3.14 6.51
C TYR A 21 -1.92 2.76 7.41
N GLY A 22 -1.86 1.50 7.88
CA GLY A 22 -0.79 1.09 8.80
C GLY A 22 0.60 1.10 8.15
N LEU A 23 0.71 0.64 6.90
CA LEU A 23 2.00 0.67 6.18
C LEU A 23 2.42 2.08 5.81
N LEU A 24 1.48 3.00 5.63
CA LEU A 24 1.78 4.42 5.48
C LEU A 24 2.41 5.02 6.76
N GLU A 25 1.90 4.66 7.95
CA GLU A 25 2.50 5.08 9.23
C GLU A 25 3.94 4.54 9.41
N GLU A 26 4.25 3.37 8.84
CA GLU A 26 5.58 2.77 8.82
C GLU A 26 6.48 3.29 7.66
N GLY A 27 6.02 4.28 6.88
CA GLY A 27 6.80 4.93 5.83
C GLY A 27 6.79 4.24 4.46
N PHE A 28 5.86 3.31 4.23
CA PHE A 28 5.64 2.69 2.93
C PHE A 28 4.54 3.41 2.15
N GLU A 29 4.70 3.47 0.83
CA GLU A 29 3.69 4.02 -0.07
C GLU A 29 2.88 2.89 -0.73
N CYS A 30 1.56 2.90 -0.51
CA CYS A 30 0.60 2.01 -1.18
C CYS A 30 0.37 2.52 -2.61
N VAL A 31 0.92 1.83 -3.62
CA VAL A 31 0.91 2.31 -5.02
C VAL A 31 -0.19 1.70 -5.89
N ALA A 32 -0.81 0.62 -5.42
CA ALA A 32 -1.98 0.01 -6.06
C ALA A 32 -2.77 -0.83 -5.05
N THR A 33 -4.08 -0.89 -5.26
CA THR A 33 -4.97 -1.84 -4.59
C THR A 33 -5.78 -2.63 -5.61
N ASN A 34 -6.23 -3.83 -5.23
CA ASN A 34 -7.15 -4.62 -6.05
C ASN A 34 -8.15 -5.33 -5.15
N GLU A 35 -9.44 -5.11 -5.39
CA GLU A 35 -10.52 -5.69 -4.61
C GLU A 35 -11.38 -6.62 -5.47
N ILE A 36 -11.99 -7.62 -4.83
CA ILE A 36 -13.11 -8.37 -5.42
C ILE A 36 -14.39 -7.67 -4.94
N LEU A 37 -15.26 -7.29 -5.88
CA LEU A 37 -16.58 -6.69 -5.62
C LEU A 37 -17.66 -7.77 -5.57
#